data_AF-A0A518B151-F1
#
_entry.id   AF-A0A518B151-F1
#
_cell.length_a   1.000
_cell.length_b   1.000
_cell.length_c   1.000
_cell.angle_alpha   90.00
_cell.angle_beta   90.00
_cell.angle_gamma   90.00
#
_symmetry.space_group_name_H-M   'P 1'
#
loop_
_entity.id
_entity.type
_entity.pdbx_description
1 polymer ?
#
loop_
_entity_poly.entity_id
_entity_poly.type
_entity_poly.pdbx_seq_one_letter_code
_entity_poly.pdbx_strand_id
1 'polypeptide(L)'
;MSAFLTPRRRFLQCLSAASVYGCLPAWSVLADQGPSNKSLHESAETFQRFVENSLNDSDGLVRSFFNLETGQPFTNAALGEVSWKARLTDFFQNSPDPAACLTYENAIMATGEYALSQMSRWRVTKSDVALANAKRAIAAMLRVVDEGRHYMPGYLPKPLGGLSRARYSQEMSVDQYTKAIAAFYAWYLMPESSTNDPVGREEIARFLVDAADFFIARKFRHAYRHRTIVTAPTHLHCLGLYVSLPWLAAKLTGERSYLKYLKKFEEPMARVTTDENLTGFNQASLVIEGFHTAIEAGAPRTPLATLMKELWNRSAQAIRSDGTGIQMDKPSSQSTRLAAVVTLVPQFLPTNANNERPAERPIPTSFSEQIELSRRTLGRLTGVSQMVNPRLPGTISSTSITSWLLAYWRLRGIGAISG
;
A
#
# COMPACT_ATOMS: atom_id res chain seq x y z
N MET A 1 -8.52 16.89 45.67
CA MET A 1 -9.17 15.64 45.23
C MET A 1 -10.28 15.99 44.26
N SER A 2 -9.98 16.06 42.96
CA SER A 2 -10.94 16.42 41.90
C SER A 2 -11.10 15.22 40.97
N ALA A 3 -12.33 14.75 40.84
CA ALA A 3 -12.70 13.55 40.10
C ALA A 3 -12.79 13.86 38.60
N PHE A 4 -12.04 13.11 37.80
CA PHE A 4 -12.17 13.06 36.35
C PHE A 4 -13.45 12.32 35.96
N LEU A 5 -14.37 13.01 35.29
CA LEU A 5 -15.53 12.40 34.64
C LEU A 5 -15.18 12.02 33.19
N THR A 6 -15.27 10.73 32.89
CA THR A 6 -15.08 10.14 31.56
C THR A 6 -16.34 10.30 30.69
N PRO A 7 -16.28 10.70 29.41
CA PRO A 7 -17.47 10.75 28.56
C PRO A 7 -17.70 9.41 27.86
N ARG A 8 -18.60 8.58 28.40
CA ARG A 8 -19.05 7.29 27.85
C ARG A 8 -20.33 7.38 26.98
N ARG A 9 -20.65 8.56 26.42
CA ARG A 9 -21.95 8.86 25.78
C ARG A 9 -21.91 9.17 24.27
N ARG A 10 -21.15 8.41 23.47
CA ARG A 10 -21.22 8.50 21.98
C ARG A 10 -21.38 7.18 21.23
N PHE A 11 -21.68 6.06 21.92
CA PHE A 11 -21.75 4.75 21.27
C PHE A 11 -23.16 4.31 20.84
N LEU A 12 -24.23 4.91 21.37
CA LEU A 12 -25.60 4.41 21.16
C LEU A 12 -26.43 5.11 20.07
N GLN A 13 -25.89 6.11 19.36
CA GLN A 13 -26.62 6.83 18.29
C GLN A 13 -26.39 6.27 16.88
N CYS A 14 -25.65 5.18 16.71
CA CYS A 14 -25.37 4.59 15.37
C CYS A 14 -26.21 3.34 15.03
N LEU A 15 -27.18 2.93 15.85
CA LEU A 15 -27.88 1.65 15.66
C LEU A 15 -29.32 1.74 15.12
N SER A 16 -29.89 2.93 14.91
CA SER A 16 -31.33 3.06 14.56
C SER A 16 -31.64 3.60 13.15
N ALA A 17 -30.69 3.62 12.21
CA ALA A 17 -30.90 4.17 10.86
C ALA A 17 -30.74 3.17 9.71
N ALA A 18 -31.04 1.88 9.93
CA ALA A 18 -30.77 0.81 8.96
C ALA A 18 -31.98 0.30 8.16
N SER A 19 -33.18 0.88 8.27
CA SER A 19 -34.41 0.20 7.81
C SER A 19 -35.26 0.87 6.70
N VAL A 20 -34.77 1.86 5.93
CA VAL A 20 -35.64 2.50 4.90
C VAL A 20 -35.05 2.61 3.48
N TYR A 21 -33.78 2.25 3.23
CA TYR A 21 -33.28 2.15 1.86
C TYR A 21 -32.68 0.77 1.62
N GLY A 22 -33.31 0.02 0.70
CA GLY A 22 -32.93 -1.34 0.29
C GLY A 22 -31.60 -1.45 -0.46
N CYS A 23 -30.57 -0.73 -0.02
CA CYS A 23 -29.20 -1.07 -0.35
C CYS A 23 -28.82 -2.29 0.50
N LEU A 24 -28.82 -3.47 -0.12
CA LEU A 24 -28.14 -4.62 0.45
C LEU A 24 -26.75 -4.17 0.91
N PRO A 25 -26.35 -4.43 2.16
CA PRO A 25 -25.09 -3.93 2.67
C PRO A 25 -23.95 -4.40 1.77
N ALA A 26 -23.00 -3.54 1.38
CA ALA A 26 -21.92 -3.92 0.46
C ALA A 26 -21.13 -5.20 0.87
N TRP A 27 -21.21 -5.62 2.13
CA TRP A 27 -20.64 -6.88 2.60
C TRP A 27 -21.46 -8.12 2.18
N SER A 28 -22.77 -8.00 1.97
CA SER A 28 -23.61 -9.08 1.41
C SER A 28 -23.17 -9.44 -0.01
N VAL A 29 -22.79 -8.45 -0.82
CA VAL A 29 -22.21 -8.68 -2.16
C VAL A 29 -20.94 -9.53 -2.09
N LEU A 30 -20.07 -9.29 -1.10
CA LEU A 30 -18.88 -10.13 -0.89
C LEU A 30 -19.19 -11.51 -0.30
N ALA A 31 -20.22 -11.61 0.55
CA ALA A 31 -20.61 -12.85 1.19
C ALA A 31 -21.31 -13.81 0.20
N ASP A 32 -22.15 -13.27 -0.69
CA ASP A 32 -23.01 -14.05 -1.59
C ASP A 32 -22.33 -14.39 -2.93
N GLN A 33 -21.32 -13.62 -3.34
CA GLN A 33 -20.51 -13.99 -4.49
C GLN A 33 -19.57 -15.11 -4.07
N GLY A 34 -19.88 -16.36 -4.43
CA GLY A 34 -18.95 -17.48 -4.34
C GLY A 34 -17.67 -17.27 -5.17
N PRO A 35 -16.71 -18.21 -5.13
CA PRO A 35 -15.56 -18.17 -6.02
C PRO A 35 -16.04 -18.12 -7.48
N SER A 36 -15.50 -17.17 -8.25
CA SER A 36 -15.76 -17.06 -9.68
C SER A 36 -15.07 -18.20 -10.43
N ASN A 37 -15.65 -18.65 -11.54
CA ASN A 37 -15.00 -19.58 -12.46
C ASN A 37 -13.90 -18.92 -13.32
N LYS A 38 -13.69 -17.60 -13.19
CA LYS A 38 -12.61 -16.89 -13.89
C LYS A 38 -11.26 -17.39 -13.42
N SER A 39 -10.35 -17.60 -14.36
CA SER A 39 -8.95 -17.83 -14.05
C SER A 39 -8.33 -16.58 -13.41
N LEU A 40 -7.21 -16.77 -12.70
CA LEU A 40 -6.43 -15.64 -12.20
C LEU A 40 -5.91 -14.78 -13.35
N HIS A 41 -5.56 -15.36 -14.50
CA HIS A 41 -5.11 -14.59 -15.65
C HIS A 41 -6.20 -13.64 -16.18
N GLU A 42 -7.41 -14.14 -16.44
CA GLU A 42 -8.55 -13.32 -16.89
C GLU A 42 -8.90 -12.21 -15.89
N SER A 43 -8.76 -12.52 -14.60
CA SER A 43 -8.95 -11.54 -13.52
C SER A 43 -7.86 -10.45 -13.57
N ALA A 44 -6.60 -10.83 -13.80
CA ALA A 44 -5.49 -9.89 -13.97
C ALA A 44 -5.72 -8.97 -15.17
N GLU A 45 -6.17 -9.48 -16.32
CA GLU A 45 -6.50 -8.67 -17.49
C GLU A 45 -7.68 -7.72 -17.23
N THR A 46 -8.69 -8.18 -16.49
CA THR A 46 -9.84 -7.36 -16.09
C THR A 46 -9.37 -6.20 -15.21
N PHE A 47 -8.55 -6.48 -14.19
CA PHE A 47 -8.01 -5.47 -13.29
C PHE A 47 -7.05 -4.52 -13.98
N GLN A 48 -6.18 -5.02 -14.85
CA GLN A 48 -5.26 -4.21 -15.64
C GLN A 48 -6.02 -3.19 -16.48
N ARG A 49 -7.03 -3.64 -17.26
CA ARG A 49 -7.87 -2.75 -18.06
C ARG A 49 -8.61 -1.73 -17.22
N PHE A 50 -9.13 -2.12 -16.05
CA PHE A 50 -9.81 -1.19 -15.16
C PHE A 50 -8.87 -0.12 -14.62
N VAL A 51 -7.63 -0.47 -14.26
CA VAL A 51 -6.62 0.51 -13.86
C VAL A 51 -6.34 1.48 -15.00
N GLU A 52 -6.06 0.96 -16.20
CA GLU A 52 -5.66 1.76 -17.35
C GLU A 52 -6.77 2.70 -17.86
N ASN A 53 -8.01 2.22 -17.88
CA ASN A 53 -9.13 2.95 -18.48
C ASN A 53 -9.89 3.83 -17.47
N SER A 54 -9.90 3.45 -16.19
CA SER A 54 -10.76 4.12 -15.19
C SER A 54 -9.96 4.77 -14.07
N LEU A 55 -8.93 4.10 -13.54
CA LEU A 55 -8.22 4.58 -12.36
C LEU A 55 -7.10 5.57 -12.69
N ASN A 56 -6.34 5.33 -13.76
CA ASN A 56 -5.29 6.25 -14.18
C ASN A 56 -5.91 7.59 -14.59
N ASP A 57 -5.31 8.68 -14.12
CA ASP A 57 -5.57 10.01 -14.67
C ASP A 57 -4.64 10.30 -15.86
N SER A 58 -4.79 11.50 -16.43
CA SER A 58 -3.94 11.94 -17.54
C SER A 58 -2.47 12.08 -17.12
N ASP A 59 -2.20 12.44 -15.87
CA ASP A 59 -0.86 12.62 -15.33
C ASP A 59 -0.15 11.30 -14.99
N GLY A 60 -0.90 10.19 -14.93
CA GLY A 60 -0.41 8.85 -14.63
C GLY A 60 -0.56 8.44 -13.16
N LEU A 61 -1.27 9.21 -12.34
CA LEU A 61 -1.63 8.81 -10.99
C LEU A 61 -2.81 7.84 -11.02
N VAL A 62 -2.77 6.82 -10.17
CA VAL A 62 -3.87 5.89 -9.93
C VAL A 62 -4.81 6.49 -8.89
N ARG A 63 -6.04 6.82 -9.29
CA ARG A 63 -7.08 7.35 -8.41
C ARG A 63 -7.52 6.30 -7.36
N SER A 64 -7.84 6.77 -6.17
CA SER A 64 -8.02 6.00 -4.94
C SER A 64 -9.36 5.26 -4.85
N PHE A 65 -10.49 5.99 -4.83
CA PHE A 65 -11.80 5.44 -4.53
C PHE A 65 -12.84 5.81 -5.59
N PHE A 66 -13.63 4.82 -6.00
CA PHE A 66 -14.67 4.96 -7.02
C PHE A 66 -15.99 4.47 -6.45
N ASN A 67 -17.10 5.00 -6.96
CA ASN A 67 -18.43 4.55 -6.61
C ASN A 67 -18.64 3.15 -7.20
N LEU A 68 -19.05 2.19 -6.36
CA LEU A 68 -19.19 0.79 -6.72
C LEU A 68 -20.28 0.54 -7.78
N GLU A 69 -21.37 1.31 -7.73
CA GLU A 69 -22.52 1.15 -8.64
C GLU A 69 -22.22 1.69 -10.03
N THR A 70 -21.56 2.85 -10.10
CA THR A 70 -21.29 3.54 -11.37
C THR A 70 -19.93 3.21 -11.97
N GLY A 71 -18.98 2.71 -11.15
CA GLY A 71 -17.59 2.54 -11.55
C GLY A 71 -16.85 3.85 -11.84
N GLN A 72 -17.40 5.00 -11.42
CA GLN A 72 -16.86 6.34 -11.66
C GLN A 72 -16.42 7.01 -10.35
N PRO A 73 -15.57 8.07 -10.40
CA PRO A 73 -15.31 8.89 -9.22
C PRO A 73 -16.61 9.45 -8.63
N PHE A 74 -16.66 9.61 -7.32
CA PHE A 74 -17.83 10.23 -6.69
C PHE A 74 -17.96 11.71 -7.11
N THR A 75 -19.20 12.19 -7.19
CA THR A 75 -19.50 13.62 -7.18
C THR A 75 -19.77 14.09 -5.74
N ASN A 76 -19.65 15.39 -5.47
CA ASN A 76 -20.01 15.94 -4.15
C ASN A 76 -21.47 15.69 -3.79
N ALA A 77 -22.38 15.70 -4.78
CA ALA A 77 -23.78 15.34 -4.60
C ALA A 77 -23.92 13.88 -4.15
N ALA A 78 -23.25 12.94 -4.82
CA ALA A 78 -23.29 11.53 -4.43
C ALA A 78 -22.72 11.29 -3.02
N LEU A 79 -21.66 12.02 -2.62
CA LEU A 79 -21.15 11.97 -1.25
C LEU A 79 -22.06 12.63 -0.21
N GLY A 80 -23.04 13.44 -0.64
CA GLY A 80 -24.06 14.00 0.23
C GLY A 80 -24.96 12.92 0.85
N GLU A 81 -25.15 11.82 0.12
CA GLU A 81 -26.13 10.76 0.40
C GLU A 81 -25.51 9.52 1.07
N VAL A 82 -24.18 9.43 1.17
CA VAL A 82 -23.54 8.25 1.76
C VAL A 82 -23.70 8.20 3.28
N SER A 83 -24.01 7.03 3.81
CA SER A 83 -24.21 6.79 5.26
C SER A 83 -22.97 7.07 6.13
N TRP A 84 -21.80 7.18 5.51
CA TRP A 84 -20.51 7.40 6.18
C TRP A 84 -19.97 8.83 6.01
N LYS A 85 -20.81 9.80 5.67
CA LYS A 85 -20.44 11.22 5.49
C LYS A 85 -19.64 11.82 6.64
N ALA A 86 -19.93 11.44 7.89
CA ALA A 86 -19.15 11.89 9.05
C ALA A 86 -17.64 11.53 8.96
N ARG A 87 -17.30 10.41 8.30
CA ARG A 87 -15.90 10.03 8.05
C ARG A 87 -15.24 10.94 7.01
N LEU A 88 -15.98 11.42 6.01
CA LEU A 88 -15.45 12.38 5.03
C LEU A 88 -15.08 13.69 5.70
N THR A 89 -15.96 14.20 6.56
CA THR A 89 -15.67 15.39 7.36
C THR A 89 -14.44 15.18 8.24
N ASP A 90 -14.27 13.99 8.81
CA ASP A 90 -13.08 13.65 9.59
C ASP A 90 -11.79 13.56 8.74
N PHE A 91 -11.89 13.11 7.50
CA PHE A 91 -10.75 12.86 6.62
C PHE A 91 -10.29 14.15 5.93
N PHE A 92 -11.23 14.99 5.50
CA PHE A 92 -11.01 16.17 4.66
C PHE A 92 -11.59 17.41 5.33
N GLN A 93 -11.24 17.62 6.60
CA GLN A 93 -11.66 18.79 7.35
C GLN A 93 -11.34 20.05 6.55
N ASN A 94 -12.37 20.85 6.28
CA ASN A 94 -12.28 22.11 5.54
C ASN A 94 -11.96 22.00 4.04
N SER A 95 -12.02 20.82 3.43
CA SER A 95 -11.93 20.74 1.96
C SER A 95 -13.22 21.24 1.32
N PRO A 96 -13.16 22.19 0.36
CA PRO A 96 -14.32 22.60 -0.42
C PRO A 96 -14.73 21.53 -1.45
N ASP A 97 -13.90 20.52 -1.70
CA ASP A 97 -14.15 19.46 -2.67
C ASP A 97 -13.78 18.07 -2.10
N PRO A 98 -14.61 17.51 -1.19
CA PRO A 98 -14.35 16.21 -0.59
C PRO A 98 -14.39 15.06 -1.61
N ALA A 99 -15.10 15.21 -2.73
CA ALA A 99 -15.09 14.23 -3.82
C ALA A 99 -13.73 14.14 -4.50
N ALA A 100 -13.11 15.27 -4.83
CA ALA A 100 -11.75 15.29 -5.35
C ALA A 100 -10.75 14.75 -4.31
N CYS A 101 -10.86 15.13 -3.04
CA CYS A 101 -9.99 14.58 -1.99
C CYS A 101 -10.12 13.06 -1.86
N LEU A 102 -11.36 12.53 -1.83
CA LEU A 102 -11.61 11.09 -1.76
C LEU A 102 -11.03 10.36 -2.98
N THR A 103 -11.20 10.95 -4.17
CA THR A 103 -10.66 10.39 -5.42
C THR A 103 -9.15 10.24 -5.39
N TYR A 104 -8.42 11.04 -4.61
CA TYR A 104 -6.96 10.99 -4.55
C TYR A 104 -6.37 10.63 -3.17
N GLU A 105 -7.19 10.24 -2.19
CA GLU A 105 -6.75 10.04 -0.80
C GLU A 105 -5.60 9.05 -0.64
N ASN A 106 -5.56 7.98 -1.44
CA ASN A 106 -4.47 7.00 -1.48
C ASN A 106 -3.76 6.93 -2.84
N ALA A 107 -3.79 8.01 -3.62
CA ALA A 107 -3.33 7.97 -5.01
C ALA A 107 -1.86 7.57 -5.15
N ILE A 108 -0.95 8.11 -4.33
CA ILE A 108 0.47 7.73 -4.40
C ILE A 108 0.65 6.27 -4.00
N MET A 109 -0.11 5.79 -3.01
CA MET A 109 -0.01 4.41 -2.54
C MET A 109 -0.41 3.43 -3.64
N ALA A 110 -1.55 3.68 -4.28
CA ALA A 110 -2.03 2.87 -5.41
C ALA A 110 -1.08 2.99 -6.62
N THR A 111 -0.56 4.18 -6.90
CA THR A 111 0.38 4.42 -8.01
C THR A 111 1.70 3.66 -7.79
N GLY A 112 2.25 3.67 -6.58
CA GLY A 112 3.46 2.92 -6.23
C GLY A 112 3.26 1.40 -6.34
N GLU A 113 2.13 0.88 -5.84
CA GLU A 113 1.79 -0.54 -5.98
C GLU A 113 1.58 -0.93 -7.45
N TYR A 114 0.93 -0.08 -8.24
CA TYR A 114 0.76 -0.30 -9.67
C TYR A 114 2.11 -0.31 -10.38
N ALA A 115 3.00 0.65 -10.11
CA ALA A 115 4.35 0.68 -10.67
C ALA A 115 5.11 -0.63 -10.36
N LEU A 116 5.12 -1.06 -9.10
CA LEU A 116 5.71 -2.33 -8.67
C LEU A 116 5.09 -3.54 -9.38
N SER A 117 3.77 -3.52 -9.62
CA SER A 117 3.08 -4.59 -10.34
C SER A 117 3.54 -4.67 -11.80
N GLN A 118 3.72 -3.52 -12.45
CA GLN A 118 4.17 -3.45 -13.84
C GLN A 118 5.65 -3.78 -13.99
N MET A 119 6.51 -3.42 -13.02
CA MET A 119 7.90 -3.88 -12.96
C MET A 119 7.95 -5.41 -12.82
N SER A 120 7.10 -5.98 -11.96
CA SER A 120 7.00 -7.43 -11.78
C SER A 120 6.50 -8.11 -13.06
N ARG A 121 5.47 -7.56 -13.71
CA ARG A 121 4.96 -8.02 -15.01
C ARG A 121 6.05 -7.99 -16.08
N TRP A 122 6.82 -6.90 -16.18
CA TRP A 122 7.92 -6.80 -17.12
C TRP A 122 9.00 -7.85 -16.85
N ARG A 123 9.36 -8.12 -15.59
CA ARG A 123 10.32 -9.20 -15.27
C ARG A 123 9.87 -10.57 -15.76
N VAL A 124 8.57 -10.85 -15.66
CA VAL A 124 7.95 -12.13 -16.06
C VAL A 124 7.76 -12.24 -17.57
N THR A 125 7.30 -11.17 -18.21
CA THR A 125 6.79 -11.21 -19.60
C THR A 125 7.69 -10.51 -20.61
N LYS A 126 8.64 -9.71 -20.14
CA LYS A 126 9.46 -8.78 -20.95
C LYS A 126 8.63 -7.83 -21.82
N SER A 127 7.38 -7.56 -21.44
CA SER A 127 6.48 -6.67 -22.18
C SER A 127 6.89 -5.20 -22.06
N ASP A 128 7.17 -4.55 -23.19
CA ASP A 128 7.48 -3.12 -23.25
C ASP A 128 6.35 -2.24 -22.71
N VAL A 129 5.10 -2.66 -22.91
CA VAL A 129 3.91 -1.98 -22.36
C VAL A 129 3.97 -1.96 -20.83
N ALA A 130 4.38 -3.07 -20.20
CA ALA A 130 4.54 -3.12 -18.75
C ALA A 130 5.67 -2.18 -18.28
N LEU A 131 6.80 -2.14 -18.99
CA LEU A 131 7.89 -1.21 -18.66
C LEU A 131 7.46 0.26 -18.81
N ALA A 132 6.76 0.58 -19.90
CA ALA A 132 6.24 1.92 -20.17
C ALA A 132 5.23 2.36 -19.10
N ASN A 133 4.32 1.47 -18.68
CA ASN A 133 3.37 1.74 -17.60
C ASN A 133 4.08 1.94 -16.25
N ALA A 134 5.10 1.15 -15.94
CA ALA A 134 5.92 1.34 -14.75
C ALA A 134 6.60 2.72 -14.76
N LYS A 135 7.26 3.08 -15.89
CA LYS A 135 7.92 4.38 -16.06
C LYS A 135 6.92 5.54 -15.91
N ARG A 136 5.74 5.43 -16.51
CA ARG A 136 4.69 6.47 -16.41
C ARG A 136 4.25 6.69 -14.96
N ALA A 137 4.03 5.62 -14.20
CA ALA A 137 3.65 5.72 -12.79
C ALA A 137 4.77 6.31 -11.92
N ILE A 138 6.04 5.95 -12.19
CA ILE A 138 7.21 6.53 -11.51
C ILE A 138 7.33 8.03 -11.81
N ALA A 139 7.21 8.43 -13.08
CA ALA A 139 7.25 9.83 -13.48
C ALA A 139 6.09 10.65 -12.85
N ALA A 140 4.89 10.08 -12.76
CA ALA A 140 3.76 10.73 -12.10
C ALA A 140 4.05 11.01 -10.61
N MET A 141 4.63 10.05 -9.89
CA MET A 141 5.03 10.26 -8.49
C MET A 141 6.19 11.26 -8.35
N LEU A 142 7.16 11.28 -9.27
CA LEU A 142 8.23 12.28 -9.27
C LEU A 142 7.69 13.69 -9.47
N ARG A 143 6.68 13.87 -10.32
CA ARG A 143 6.00 15.18 -10.44
C ARG A 143 5.34 15.60 -9.12
N VAL A 144 4.78 14.67 -8.34
CA VAL A 144 4.26 15.00 -6.99
C VAL A 144 5.39 15.35 -6.03
N VAL A 145 6.56 14.72 -6.14
CA VAL A 145 7.77 15.10 -5.40
C VAL A 145 8.18 16.54 -5.75
N ASP A 146 8.18 16.91 -7.02
CA ASP A 146 8.50 18.27 -7.45
C ASP A 146 7.54 19.30 -6.88
N GLU A 147 6.23 19.01 -6.89
CA GLU A 147 5.24 19.86 -6.23
C GLU A 147 5.50 19.99 -4.72
N GLY A 148 5.96 18.90 -4.09
CA GLY A 148 6.36 18.89 -2.68
C GLY A 148 7.62 19.71 -2.36
N ARG A 149 8.57 19.78 -3.30
CA ARG A 149 9.81 20.56 -3.15
C ARG A 149 9.56 22.06 -3.02
N HIS A 150 8.44 22.58 -3.54
CA HIS A 150 8.01 23.96 -3.30
C HIS A 150 7.73 24.26 -1.84
N TYR A 151 7.36 23.26 -1.04
CA TYR A 151 7.26 23.39 0.41
C TYR A 151 8.62 23.16 1.06
N MET A 152 9.23 22.00 0.79
CA MET A 152 10.61 21.71 1.17
C MET A 152 11.15 20.41 0.56
N PRO A 153 12.49 20.26 0.44
CA PRO A 153 13.10 19.00 0.06
C PRO A 153 12.63 17.82 0.93
N GLY A 154 12.35 16.68 0.29
CA GLY A 154 11.95 15.45 0.96
C GLY A 154 10.48 15.39 1.37
N TYR A 155 9.72 16.48 1.21
CA TYR A 155 8.28 16.50 1.44
C TYR A 155 7.52 15.88 0.26
N LEU A 156 6.60 14.95 0.56
CA LEU A 156 5.74 14.27 -0.41
C LEU A 156 4.27 14.53 0.00
N PRO A 157 3.61 15.51 -0.64
CA PRO A 157 2.22 15.83 -0.34
C PRO A 157 1.30 14.71 -0.81
N LYS A 158 0.16 14.55 -0.13
CA LYS A 158 -0.98 13.86 -0.74
C LYS A 158 -1.54 14.72 -1.88
N PRO A 159 -1.67 14.21 -3.11
CA PRO A 159 -2.17 15.00 -4.24
C PRO A 159 -3.71 15.10 -4.21
N LEU A 160 -4.26 15.66 -3.13
CA LEU A 160 -5.71 15.77 -2.94
C LEU A 160 -6.32 16.69 -4.01
N GLY A 161 -6.99 16.09 -4.99
CA GLY A 161 -7.49 16.77 -6.19
C GLY A 161 -6.58 16.67 -7.42
N GLY A 162 -5.65 15.72 -7.43
CA GLY A 162 -4.75 15.45 -8.55
C GLY A 162 -3.44 16.23 -8.47
N LEU A 163 -2.59 16.01 -9.46
CA LEU A 163 -1.24 16.58 -9.47
C LEU A 163 -1.26 18.11 -9.47
N SER A 164 -2.16 18.75 -10.23
CA SER A 164 -2.29 20.20 -10.29
C SER A 164 -2.64 20.85 -8.94
N ARG A 165 -3.06 20.05 -7.95
CA ARG A 165 -3.38 20.50 -6.59
C ARG A 165 -2.36 20.06 -5.55
N ALA A 166 -1.38 19.23 -5.91
CA ALA A 166 -0.45 18.61 -4.96
C ALA A 166 0.34 19.64 -4.13
N ARG A 167 0.85 20.72 -4.74
CA ARG A 167 1.56 21.80 -4.03
C ARG A 167 0.77 22.52 -2.95
N TYR A 168 -0.56 22.47 -3.00
CA TYR A 168 -1.43 23.14 -2.03
C TYR A 168 -1.83 22.24 -0.86
N SER A 169 -1.52 20.95 -0.96
CA SER A 169 -1.80 19.99 0.10
C SER A 169 -0.70 20.04 1.15
N GLN A 170 -1.09 20.32 2.39
CA GLN A 170 -0.22 20.21 3.56
C GLN A 170 -0.31 18.83 4.24
N GLU A 171 -1.20 17.97 3.73
CA GLU A 171 -1.38 16.62 4.24
C GLU A 171 -0.33 15.68 3.66
N MET A 172 0.23 14.82 4.51
CA MET A 172 1.12 13.73 4.12
C MET A 172 0.62 12.40 4.69
N SER A 173 1.19 11.29 4.22
CA SER A 173 0.92 9.97 4.78
C SER A 173 2.13 9.08 4.70
N VAL A 174 2.52 8.51 5.84
CA VAL A 174 3.57 7.47 5.92
C VAL A 174 3.26 6.26 5.06
N ASP A 175 1.98 5.88 4.93
CA ASP A 175 1.54 4.77 4.08
C ASP A 175 1.91 5.04 2.61
N GLN A 176 1.60 6.25 2.14
CA GLN A 176 1.91 6.70 0.79
C GLN A 176 3.42 6.83 0.55
N TYR A 177 4.14 7.42 1.51
CA TYR A 177 5.61 7.46 1.47
C TYR A 177 6.21 6.06 1.34
N THR A 178 5.78 5.11 2.17
CA THR A 178 6.36 3.76 2.21
C THR A 178 6.23 3.07 0.86
N LYS A 179 5.07 3.15 0.20
CA LYS A 179 4.88 2.58 -1.13
C LYS A 179 5.63 3.35 -2.22
N ALA A 180 5.68 4.68 -2.12
CA ALA A 180 6.45 5.50 -3.06
C ALA A 180 7.94 5.14 -3.03
N ILE A 181 8.56 5.10 -1.84
CA ILE A 181 9.99 4.78 -1.73
C ILE A 181 10.31 3.35 -2.14
N ALA A 182 9.40 2.40 -1.87
CA ALA A 182 9.57 1.02 -2.31
C ALA A 182 9.54 0.93 -3.85
N ALA A 183 8.60 1.63 -4.49
CA ALA A 183 8.51 1.71 -5.95
C ALA A 183 9.71 2.44 -6.57
N PHE A 184 10.10 3.59 -6.02
CA PHE A 184 11.25 4.34 -6.48
C PHE A 184 12.55 3.55 -6.35
N TYR A 185 12.81 2.93 -5.20
CA TYR A 185 14.02 2.15 -5.02
C TYR A 185 14.01 0.88 -5.90
N ALA A 186 12.86 0.23 -6.07
CA ALA A 186 12.75 -0.88 -7.01
C ALA A 186 13.04 -0.47 -8.46
N TRP A 187 12.57 0.72 -8.90
CA TRP A 187 12.93 1.28 -10.20
C TRP A 187 14.42 1.61 -10.29
N TYR A 188 14.98 2.25 -9.27
CA TYR A 188 16.40 2.60 -9.19
C TYR A 188 17.33 1.38 -9.30
N LEU A 189 16.88 0.20 -8.84
CA LEU A 189 17.61 -1.06 -8.96
C LEU A 189 17.43 -1.74 -10.32
N MET A 190 16.44 -1.37 -11.12
CA MET A 190 16.25 -1.96 -12.45
C MET A 190 17.35 -1.48 -13.40
N PRO A 191 18.03 -2.40 -14.13
CA PRO A 191 19.00 -2.02 -15.15
C PRO A 191 18.44 -1.01 -16.16
N GLU A 192 17.18 -1.19 -16.55
CA GLU A 192 16.46 -0.36 -17.53
C GLU A 192 16.35 1.10 -17.09
N SER A 193 16.31 1.38 -15.78
CA SER A 193 16.29 2.76 -15.28
C SER A 193 17.60 3.48 -15.61
N SER A 194 18.73 2.77 -15.63
CA SER A 194 20.05 3.34 -15.94
C SER A 194 20.18 3.71 -17.41
N THR A 195 19.62 2.88 -18.30
CA THR A 195 19.77 3.04 -19.74
C THR A 195 18.69 3.94 -20.32
N ASN A 196 17.45 3.83 -19.82
CA ASN A 196 16.27 4.44 -20.44
C ASN A 196 15.72 5.64 -19.66
N ASP A 197 16.21 5.88 -18.45
CA ASP A 197 15.74 6.95 -17.57
C ASP A 197 16.80 7.44 -16.54
N PRO A 198 18.04 7.77 -16.97
CA PRO A 198 19.11 8.13 -16.04
C PRO A 198 18.78 9.38 -15.21
N VAL A 199 18.04 10.33 -15.78
CA VAL A 199 17.61 11.55 -15.08
C VAL A 199 16.60 11.21 -13.98
N GLY A 200 15.55 10.44 -14.29
CA GLY A 200 14.59 10.00 -13.28
C GLY A 200 15.26 9.17 -12.18
N ARG A 201 16.28 8.37 -12.52
CA ARG A 201 17.07 7.62 -11.54
C ARG A 201 17.82 8.52 -10.55
N GLU A 202 18.44 9.59 -11.03
CA GLU A 202 19.13 10.57 -10.18
C GLU A 202 18.14 11.37 -9.32
N GLU A 203 17.00 11.76 -9.89
CA GLU A 203 15.93 12.44 -9.14
C GLU A 203 15.37 11.58 -8.01
N ILE A 204 15.22 10.27 -8.24
CA ILE A 204 14.86 9.29 -7.23
C ILE A 204 15.91 9.26 -6.12
N ALA A 205 17.20 9.11 -6.48
CA ALA A 205 18.28 9.02 -5.50
C ALA A 205 18.28 10.25 -4.58
N ARG A 206 18.19 11.44 -5.20
CA ARG A 206 18.09 12.72 -4.48
C ARG A 206 16.87 12.77 -3.56
N PHE A 207 15.69 12.43 -4.07
CA PHE A 207 14.47 12.44 -3.25
C PHE A 207 14.56 11.49 -2.04
N LEU A 208 15.13 10.29 -2.20
CA LEU A 208 15.25 9.33 -1.11
C LEU A 208 16.17 9.85 0.02
N VAL A 209 17.25 10.56 -0.34
CA VAL A 209 18.13 11.24 0.63
C VAL A 209 17.40 12.42 1.27
N ASP A 210 16.79 13.30 0.46
CA ASP A 210 16.03 14.45 0.97
C ASP A 210 14.92 14.01 1.94
N ALA A 211 14.23 12.90 1.64
CA ALA A 211 13.18 12.35 2.49
C ALA A 211 13.73 11.86 3.83
N ALA A 212 14.92 11.23 3.85
CA ALA A 212 15.58 10.86 5.09
C ALA A 212 15.90 12.10 5.93
N ASP A 213 16.51 13.12 5.33
CA ASP A 213 16.84 14.38 6.00
C ASP A 213 15.58 15.09 6.53
N PHE A 214 14.52 15.12 5.74
CA PHE A 214 13.22 15.69 6.10
C PHE A 214 12.67 15.08 7.40
N PHE A 215 12.68 13.75 7.52
CA PHE A 215 12.19 13.06 8.71
C PHE A 215 13.18 13.14 9.88
N ILE A 216 14.49 13.10 9.63
CA ILE A 216 15.53 13.27 10.65
C ILE A 216 15.43 14.64 11.32
N ALA A 217 15.31 15.72 10.53
CA ALA A 217 15.15 17.08 11.02
C ALA A 217 13.91 17.22 11.92
N ARG A 218 12.87 16.45 11.63
CA ARG A 218 11.62 16.39 12.41
C ARG A 218 11.62 15.37 13.54
N LYS A 219 12.76 14.72 13.79
CA LYS A 219 12.90 13.65 14.79
C LYS A 219 11.88 12.52 14.57
N PHE A 220 11.57 12.22 13.30
CA PHE A 220 10.59 11.21 12.86
C PHE A 220 9.17 11.45 13.40
N ARG A 221 8.76 12.72 13.41
CA ARG A 221 7.42 13.16 13.80
C ARG A 221 6.78 13.91 12.64
N HIS A 222 5.51 13.68 12.39
CA HIS A 222 4.73 14.51 11.46
C HIS A 222 3.30 14.70 11.96
N ALA A 223 2.68 15.78 11.52
CA ALA A 223 1.26 16.01 11.77
C ALA A 223 0.42 15.22 10.76
N TYR A 224 -0.67 14.63 11.25
CA TYR A 224 -1.69 13.96 10.47
C TYR A 224 -3.04 14.61 10.76
N ARG A 225 -3.74 15.07 9.71
CA ARG A 225 -5.04 15.74 9.82
C ARG A 225 -5.04 16.92 10.79
N HIS A 226 -3.92 17.64 10.83
CA HIS A 226 -3.66 18.79 11.72
C HIS A 226 -3.89 18.57 13.24
N ARG A 227 -4.10 17.33 13.72
CA ARG A 227 -4.51 17.05 15.11
C ARG A 227 -3.75 15.92 15.79
N THR A 228 -3.12 15.04 15.01
CA THR A 228 -2.41 13.88 15.55
C THR A 228 -0.95 13.97 15.18
N ILE A 229 -0.06 13.88 16.16
CA ILE A 229 1.37 13.71 15.89
C ILE A 229 1.67 12.23 15.76
N VAL A 230 2.11 11.83 14.58
CA VAL A 230 2.41 10.46 14.23
C VAL A 230 3.89 10.19 14.44
N THR A 231 4.18 9.10 15.17
CA THR A 231 5.53 8.63 15.53
C THR A 231 5.55 7.10 15.47
N ALA A 232 6.75 6.48 15.41
CA ALA A 232 6.84 5.02 15.47
C ALA A 232 6.16 4.42 16.72
N PRO A 233 6.36 4.94 17.96
CA PRO A 233 5.69 4.40 19.14
C PRO A 233 4.16 4.46 19.14
N THR A 234 3.57 5.45 18.44
CA THR A 234 2.12 5.66 18.38
C THR A 234 1.47 4.99 17.17
N HIS A 235 2.24 4.80 16.09
CA HIS A 235 1.78 4.27 14.81
C HIS A 235 2.86 3.35 14.24
N LEU A 236 2.94 2.12 14.73
CA LEU A 236 4.03 1.18 14.41
C LEU A 236 4.21 0.91 12.91
N HIS A 237 3.17 1.08 12.09
CA HIS A 237 3.31 0.94 10.63
C HIS A 237 4.28 1.97 10.01
N CYS A 238 4.55 3.10 10.69
CA CYS A 238 5.57 4.06 10.28
C CYS A 238 6.97 3.43 10.21
N LEU A 239 7.21 2.30 10.90
CA LEU A 239 8.49 1.61 10.85
C LEU A 239 8.87 1.16 9.44
N GLY A 240 7.88 0.88 8.57
CA GLY A 240 8.15 0.59 7.16
C GLY A 240 8.92 1.73 6.47
N LEU A 241 8.57 2.98 6.77
CA LEU A 241 9.27 4.17 6.26
C LEU A 241 10.52 4.51 7.07
N TYR A 242 10.40 4.57 8.39
CA TYR A 242 11.42 5.14 9.25
C TYR A 242 12.66 4.25 9.38
N VAL A 243 12.53 2.94 9.20
CA VAL A 243 13.68 2.02 9.15
C VAL A 243 14.34 2.04 7.77
N SER A 244 13.57 2.14 6.68
CA SER A 244 14.11 2.07 5.33
C SER A 244 14.86 3.35 4.92
N LEU A 245 14.36 4.53 5.25
CA LEU A 245 14.98 5.80 4.84
C LEU A 245 16.45 5.95 5.27
N PRO A 246 16.85 5.69 6.54
CA PRO A 246 18.26 5.75 6.93
C PRO A 246 19.17 4.79 6.16
N TRP A 247 18.68 3.59 5.84
CA TRP A 247 19.43 2.61 5.03
C TRP A 247 19.57 3.08 3.59
N LEU A 248 18.49 3.57 2.98
CA LEU A 248 18.51 4.12 1.63
C LEU A 248 19.48 5.30 1.52
N ALA A 249 19.39 6.27 2.44
CA ALA A 249 20.28 7.43 2.44
C ALA A 249 21.75 7.02 2.62
N ALA A 250 22.06 6.13 3.59
CA ALA A 250 23.42 5.63 3.77
C ALA A 250 23.94 4.88 2.54
N LYS A 251 23.09 4.10 1.86
CA LYS A 251 23.44 3.35 0.65
C LYS A 251 23.75 4.27 -0.54
N LEU A 252 22.94 5.31 -0.73
CA LEU A 252 23.03 6.23 -1.86
C LEU A 252 24.15 7.26 -1.71
N THR A 253 24.41 7.72 -0.48
CA THR A 253 25.45 8.73 -0.18
C THR A 253 26.80 8.13 0.21
N GLY A 254 26.81 6.89 0.70
CA GLY A 254 27.97 6.30 1.39
C GLY A 254 28.10 6.72 2.86
N GLU A 255 27.27 7.65 3.34
CA GLU A 255 27.36 8.19 4.70
C GLU A 255 26.71 7.26 5.73
N ARG A 256 27.52 6.50 6.46
CA ARG A 256 27.02 5.62 7.53
C ARG A 256 26.40 6.38 8.72
N SER A 257 26.57 7.70 8.78
CA SER A 257 26.07 8.55 9.87
C SER A 257 24.53 8.52 9.98
N TYR A 258 23.82 8.27 8.87
CA TYR A 258 22.37 8.06 8.85
C TYR A 258 21.92 6.88 9.73
N LEU A 259 22.73 5.82 9.82
CA LEU A 259 22.35 4.59 10.53
C LEU A 259 22.23 4.79 12.05
N LYS A 260 22.86 5.84 12.62
CA LYS A 260 22.75 6.16 14.06
C LYS A 260 21.31 6.42 14.50
N TYR A 261 20.44 6.84 13.58
CA TYR A 261 19.04 7.13 13.89
C TYR A 261 18.21 5.87 14.12
N LEU A 262 18.67 4.69 13.66
CA LEU A 262 17.96 3.41 13.84
C LEU A 262 17.80 3.01 15.31
N LYS A 263 18.72 3.44 16.18
CA LYS A 263 18.62 3.20 17.64
C LYS A 263 17.29 3.70 18.23
N LYS A 264 16.68 4.73 17.63
CA LYS A 264 15.38 5.28 18.07
C LYS A 264 14.21 4.32 17.85
N PHE A 265 14.40 3.27 17.05
CA PHE A 265 13.35 2.34 16.64
C PHE A 265 13.49 0.96 17.27
N GLU A 266 14.52 0.71 18.09
CA GLU A 266 14.73 -0.60 18.75
C GLU A 266 13.51 -1.05 19.56
N GLU A 267 13.01 -0.19 20.45
CA GLU A 267 11.81 -0.48 21.25
C GLU A 267 10.54 -0.60 20.38
N PRO A 268 10.20 0.35 19.47
CA PRO A 268 9.10 0.15 18.53
C PRO A 268 9.20 -1.14 17.70
N MET A 269 10.39 -1.50 17.21
CA MET A 269 10.60 -2.74 16.44
C MET A 269 10.33 -3.98 17.28
N ALA A 270 10.73 -3.99 18.56
CA ALA A 270 10.41 -5.10 19.47
C ALA A 270 8.90 -5.26 19.71
N ARG A 271 8.11 -4.20 19.54
CA ARG A 271 6.64 -4.23 19.68
C ARG A 271 5.90 -4.66 18.42
N VAL A 272 6.55 -4.71 17.25
CA VAL A 272 5.91 -5.10 15.97
C VAL A 272 5.20 -6.45 16.06
N THR A 273 5.75 -7.37 16.84
CA THR A 273 5.30 -8.76 16.92
C THR A 273 4.21 -8.98 17.97
N THR A 274 3.97 -8.00 18.84
CA THR A 274 2.99 -8.07 19.93
C THR A 274 1.85 -7.08 19.80
N ASP A 275 2.00 -6.01 19.02
CA ASP A 275 0.95 -4.99 18.86
C ASP A 275 -0.25 -5.51 18.06
N GLU A 276 -1.42 -5.55 18.68
CA GLU A 276 -2.66 -6.06 18.09
C GLU A 276 -3.18 -5.17 16.94
N ASN A 277 -2.91 -3.86 16.99
CA ASN A 277 -3.37 -2.91 15.95
C ASN A 277 -2.56 -3.04 14.66
N LEU A 278 -1.39 -3.67 14.70
CA LEU A 278 -0.53 -3.90 13.53
C LEU A 278 -0.94 -5.14 12.71
N THR A 279 -1.94 -5.90 13.16
CA THR A 279 -2.44 -7.10 12.45
C THR A 279 -3.31 -6.78 11.23
N GLY A 280 -3.67 -5.51 11.01
CA GLY A 280 -4.41 -5.09 9.82
C GLY A 280 -3.59 -5.29 8.54
N PHE A 281 -4.23 -5.80 7.49
CA PHE A 281 -3.58 -6.11 6.20
C PHE A 281 -2.79 -4.93 5.62
N ASN A 282 -3.33 -3.71 5.71
CA ASN A 282 -2.65 -2.49 5.27
C ASN A 282 -1.33 -2.29 6.04
N GLN A 283 -1.42 -2.21 7.37
CA GLN A 283 -0.28 -1.95 8.25
C GLN A 283 0.81 -2.99 8.11
N ALA A 284 0.46 -4.27 8.09
CA ALA A 284 1.39 -5.36 7.90
C ALA A 284 2.12 -5.26 6.56
N SER A 285 1.40 -4.98 5.47
CA SER A 285 2.00 -4.81 4.14
C SER A 285 3.01 -3.67 4.08
N LEU A 286 2.76 -2.56 4.78
CA LEU A 286 3.64 -1.39 4.80
C LEU A 286 4.95 -1.70 5.52
N VAL A 287 4.88 -2.33 6.71
CA VAL A 287 6.08 -2.70 7.46
C VAL A 287 6.90 -3.73 6.70
N ILE A 288 6.27 -4.77 6.15
CA ILE A 288 6.97 -5.82 5.40
C ILE A 288 7.68 -5.24 4.18
N GLU A 289 7.00 -4.40 3.40
CA GLU A 289 7.60 -3.82 2.19
C GLU A 289 8.71 -2.81 2.50
N GLY A 290 8.53 -2.03 3.58
CA GLY A 290 9.58 -1.13 4.08
C GLY A 290 10.82 -1.88 4.58
N PHE A 291 10.64 -2.96 5.36
CA PHE A 291 11.74 -3.80 5.83
C PHE A 291 12.45 -4.52 4.69
N HIS A 292 11.70 -5.03 3.71
CA HIS A 292 12.28 -5.57 2.47
C HIS A 292 13.14 -4.51 1.76
N THR A 293 12.63 -3.29 1.62
CA THR A 293 13.36 -2.17 1.01
C THR A 293 14.65 -1.85 1.78
N ALA A 294 14.63 -1.89 3.12
CA ALA A 294 15.82 -1.74 3.95
C ALA A 294 16.85 -2.86 3.72
N ILE A 295 16.41 -4.12 3.60
CA ILE A 295 17.29 -5.27 3.30
C ILE A 295 17.96 -5.09 1.94
N GLU A 296 17.21 -4.71 0.90
CA GLU A 296 17.75 -4.40 -0.44
C GLU A 296 18.71 -3.19 -0.43
N ALA A 297 18.61 -2.33 0.57
CA ALA A 297 19.53 -1.22 0.83
C ALA A 297 20.75 -1.60 1.70
N GLY A 298 20.87 -2.86 2.12
CA GLY A 298 22.01 -3.38 2.88
C GLY A 298 21.75 -3.59 4.37
N ALA A 299 20.51 -3.50 4.85
CA ALA A 299 20.18 -3.82 6.23
C ALA A 299 20.42 -5.31 6.55
N PRO A 300 20.77 -5.67 7.80
CA PRO A 300 20.88 -7.07 8.21
C PRO A 300 19.59 -7.85 7.97
N ARG A 301 19.68 -8.89 7.13
CA ARG A 301 18.53 -9.68 6.68
C ARG A 301 17.83 -10.41 7.84
N THR A 302 18.58 -11.11 8.69
CA THR A 302 18.01 -12.02 9.69
C THR A 302 16.98 -11.37 10.63
N PRO A 303 17.30 -10.27 11.37
CA PRO A 303 16.34 -9.70 12.31
C PRO A 303 15.08 -9.18 11.62
N LEU A 304 15.23 -8.45 10.50
CA LEU A 304 14.10 -7.89 9.77
C LEU A 304 13.23 -8.98 9.14
N ALA A 305 13.84 -9.99 8.54
CA ALA A 305 13.12 -11.09 7.93
C ALA A 305 12.31 -11.89 8.96
N THR A 306 12.83 -12.09 10.17
CA THR A 306 12.07 -12.73 11.26
C THR A 306 10.83 -11.91 11.64
N LEU A 307 10.98 -10.59 11.82
CA LEU A 307 9.85 -9.69 12.10
C LEU A 307 8.81 -9.70 10.96
N MET A 308 9.27 -9.71 9.70
CA MET A 308 8.40 -9.79 8.51
C MET A 308 7.58 -11.08 8.52
N LYS A 309 8.21 -12.23 8.82
CA LYS A 309 7.53 -13.53 8.92
C LYS A 309 6.47 -13.55 10.01
N GLU A 310 6.82 -13.10 11.22
CA GLU A 310 5.89 -13.07 12.36
C GLU A 310 4.71 -12.16 12.09
N LEU A 311 4.96 -10.97 11.55
CA LEU A 311 3.91 -10.01 11.20
C LEU A 311 2.98 -10.55 10.11
N TRP A 312 3.54 -11.19 9.08
CA TRP A 312 2.75 -11.83 8.03
C TRP A 312 1.85 -12.93 8.62
N ASN A 313 2.43 -13.83 9.42
CA ASN A 313 1.70 -14.95 10.02
C ASN A 313 0.55 -14.48 10.93
N ARG A 314 0.77 -13.46 11.76
CA ARG A 314 -0.28 -12.89 12.62
C ARG A 314 -1.42 -12.30 11.79
N SER A 315 -1.09 -11.54 10.75
CA SER A 315 -2.09 -10.92 9.87
C SER A 315 -2.86 -11.96 9.05
N ALA A 316 -2.21 -13.07 8.69
CA ALA A 316 -2.82 -14.16 7.94
C ALA A 316 -3.88 -14.94 8.75
N GLN A 317 -3.86 -14.87 10.08
CA GLN A 317 -4.93 -15.46 10.92
C GLN A 317 -6.30 -14.83 10.66
N ALA A 318 -6.33 -13.61 10.11
CA ALA A 318 -7.55 -12.95 9.69
C ALA A 318 -8.04 -13.37 8.29
N ILE A 319 -7.36 -14.32 7.62
CA ILE A 319 -7.79 -14.88 6.34
C ILE A 319 -8.31 -16.30 6.58
N ARG A 320 -9.55 -16.54 6.18
CA ARG A 320 -10.18 -17.86 6.25
C ARG A 320 -9.53 -18.84 5.27
N SER A 321 -9.79 -20.13 5.46
CA SER A 321 -9.26 -21.20 4.59
C SER A 321 -9.66 -21.05 3.12
N ASP A 322 -10.80 -20.42 2.84
CA ASP A 322 -11.28 -20.11 1.48
C ASP A 322 -10.63 -18.86 0.84
N GLY A 323 -9.71 -18.19 1.54
CA GLY A 323 -9.08 -16.94 1.09
C GLY A 323 -9.87 -15.67 1.43
N THR A 324 -11.01 -15.76 2.12
CA THR A 324 -11.77 -14.59 2.57
C THR A 324 -11.04 -13.87 3.70
N GLY A 325 -10.57 -12.65 3.45
CA GLY A 325 -9.99 -11.77 4.47
C GLY A 325 -11.06 -11.11 5.33
N ILE A 326 -10.88 -11.12 6.65
CA ILE A 326 -11.79 -10.52 7.63
C ILE A 326 -11.08 -9.33 8.30
N GLN A 327 -11.76 -8.18 8.36
CA GLN A 327 -11.27 -6.99 9.03
C GLN A 327 -12.44 -6.25 9.67
N MET A 328 -12.36 -6.00 10.99
CA MET A 328 -13.48 -5.45 11.77
C MET A 328 -14.76 -6.30 11.60
N ASP A 329 -14.60 -7.62 11.70
CA ASP A 329 -15.67 -8.62 11.56
C ASP A 329 -16.39 -8.62 10.20
N LYS A 330 -15.79 -7.99 9.18
CA LYS A 330 -16.36 -7.87 7.84
C LYS A 330 -15.39 -8.39 6.78
N PRO A 331 -15.90 -8.98 5.69
CA PRO A 331 -15.09 -9.26 4.51
C PRO A 331 -14.36 -8.00 4.03
N SER A 332 -13.09 -8.14 3.68
CA SER A 332 -12.22 -7.05 3.24
C SER A 332 -11.35 -7.48 2.08
N SER A 333 -11.37 -6.70 1.00
CA SER A 333 -10.46 -6.89 -0.13
C SER A 333 -9.01 -6.52 0.18
N GLN A 334 -8.74 -5.90 1.34
CA GLN A 334 -7.39 -5.51 1.74
C GLN A 334 -6.49 -6.73 2.03
N SER A 335 -7.02 -7.94 2.15
CA SER A 335 -6.20 -9.16 2.23
C SER A 335 -5.28 -9.34 1.02
N THR A 336 -5.65 -8.79 -0.14
CA THR A 336 -4.77 -8.72 -1.34
C THR A 336 -3.45 -8.01 -1.05
N ARG A 337 -3.41 -7.04 -0.12
CA ARG A 337 -2.18 -6.36 0.29
C ARG A 337 -1.22 -7.27 1.04
N LEU A 338 -1.76 -8.20 1.83
CA LEU A 338 -0.96 -9.21 2.52
C LEU A 338 -0.44 -10.26 1.53
N ALA A 339 -1.28 -10.68 0.57
CA ALA A 339 -0.87 -11.56 -0.52
C ALA A 339 0.23 -10.92 -1.38
N ALA A 340 0.17 -9.60 -1.63
CA ALA A 340 1.17 -8.87 -2.43
C ALA A 340 2.58 -8.94 -1.84
N VAL A 341 2.71 -9.09 -0.53
CA VAL A 341 4.02 -9.07 0.15
C VAL A 341 4.52 -10.45 0.56
N VAL A 342 3.79 -11.55 0.24
CA VAL A 342 4.20 -12.92 0.64
C VAL A 342 5.58 -13.29 0.09
N THR A 343 5.90 -12.88 -1.13
CA THR A 343 7.19 -13.16 -1.79
C THR A 343 8.32 -12.27 -1.30
N LEU A 344 8.02 -11.25 -0.49
CA LEU A 344 9.02 -10.40 0.14
C LEU A 344 9.54 -11.02 1.44
N VAL A 345 8.80 -11.96 2.05
CA VAL A 345 9.21 -12.64 3.28
C VAL A 345 10.21 -13.74 2.92
N PRO A 346 11.52 -13.55 3.15
CA PRO A 346 12.53 -14.41 2.54
C PRO A 346 12.48 -15.87 2.99
N GLN A 347 11.96 -16.14 4.19
CA GLN A 347 11.78 -17.48 4.75
C GLN A 347 10.67 -18.28 4.09
N PHE A 348 9.79 -17.65 3.30
CA PHE A 348 8.75 -18.34 2.55
C PHE A 348 9.21 -18.75 1.15
N LEU A 349 10.42 -18.34 0.76
CA LEU A 349 11.01 -18.72 -0.53
C LEU A 349 11.95 -19.90 -0.32
N PRO A 350 11.97 -20.87 -1.26
CA PRO A 350 12.95 -21.93 -1.23
C PRO A 350 14.34 -21.33 -1.32
N THR A 351 15.18 -21.65 -0.36
CA THR A 351 16.62 -21.42 -0.43
C THR A 351 17.29 -22.66 -1.02
N ASN A 352 18.36 -22.48 -1.78
CA ASN A 352 19.29 -23.59 -1.99
C ASN A 352 20.05 -23.89 -0.68
N ALA A 353 20.83 -24.97 -0.64
CA ALA A 353 21.62 -25.36 0.54
C ALA A 353 22.56 -24.25 1.06
N ASN A 354 22.82 -23.21 0.26
CA ASN A 354 23.70 -22.08 0.59
C ASN A 354 22.93 -20.80 0.96
N ASN A 355 21.61 -20.84 1.17
CA ASN A 355 20.77 -19.66 1.42
C ASN A 355 20.73 -18.61 0.28
N GLU A 356 21.21 -18.96 -0.91
CA GLU A 356 21.08 -18.12 -2.09
C GLU A 356 19.72 -18.35 -2.75
N ARG A 357 19.12 -17.27 -3.26
CA ARG A 357 17.95 -17.40 -4.14
C ARG A 357 18.44 -18.11 -5.41
N PRO A 358 17.85 -19.25 -5.80
CA PRO A 358 18.19 -19.85 -7.08
C PRO A 358 17.78 -18.87 -8.18
N ALA A 359 18.77 -18.37 -8.93
CA ALA A 359 18.53 -17.35 -9.95
C ALA A 359 17.59 -17.85 -11.06
N GLU A 360 17.51 -19.17 -11.30
CA GLU A 360 16.89 -19.72 -12.52
C GLU A 360 16.25 -21.12 -12.37
N ARG A 361 16.06 -21.65 -11.15
CA ARG A 361 15.41 -22.98 -11.00
C ARG A 361 13.91 -22.85 -10.71
N PRO A 362 13.05 -23.62 -11.40
CA PRO A 362 11.65 -23.73 -11.02
C PRO A 362 11.56 -24.25 -9.58
N ILE A 363 10.82 -23.51 -8.75
CA ILE A 363 10.57 -23.84 -7.35
C ILE A 363 9.77 -25.15 -7.30
N PRO A 364 10.15 -26.14 -6.48
CA PRO A 364 9.42 -27.40 -6.34
C PRO A 364 7.94 -27.19 -6.00
N THR A 365 7.09 -28.11 -6.44
CA THR A 365 5.61 -28.11 -6.29
C THR A 365 5.10 -28.15 -4.84
N SER A 366 5.98 -28.24 -3.84
CA SER A 366 5.62 -28.09 -2.43
C SER A 366 5.45 -26.60 -2.10
N PHE A 367 4.27 -26.07 -2.39
CA PHE A 367 3.87 -24.73 -1.99
C PHE A 367 3.93 -24.59 -0.47
N SER A 368 4.55 -23.52 0.03
CA SER A 368 4.33 -23.14 1.43
C SER A 368 2.86 -22.78 1.62
N GLU A 369 2.31 -23.10 2.78
CA GLU A 369 0.91 -22.78 3.13
C GLU A 369 0.60 -21.28 2.94
N GLN A 370 1.61 -20.41 3.10
CA GLN A 370 1.48 -18.96 2.94
C GLN A 370 1.31 -18.53 1.48
N ILE A 371 2.03 -19.16 0.55
CA ILE A 371 1.86 -18.94 -0.89
C ILE A 371 0.48 -19.44 -1.33
N GLU A 372 0.08 -20.62 -0.85
CA GLU A 372 -1.22 -21.19 -1.16
C GLU A 372 -2.37 -20.33 -0.61
N LEU A 373 -2.26 -19.82 0.63
CA LEU A 373 -3.23 -18.88 1.19
C LEU A 373 -3.33 -17.60 0.35
N SER A 374 -2.20 -17.10 -0.14
CA SER A 374 -2.16 -15.93 -1.04
C SER A 374 -2.87 -16.24 -2.36
N ARG A 375 -2.64 -17.42 -2.95
CA ARG A 375 -3.33 -17.87 -4.17
C ARG A 375 -4.84 -17.97 -3.96
N ARG A 376 -5.30 -18.56 -2.86
CA ARG A 376 -6.72 -18.63 -2.49
C ARG A 376 -7.33 -17.24 -2.30
N THR A 377 -6.58 -16.33 -1.67
CA THR A 377 -6.99 -14.93 -1.51
C THR A 377 -7.24 -14.26 -2.87
N LEU A 378 -6.35 -14.46 -3.85
CA LEU A 378 -6.54 -13.93 -5.20
C LEU A 378 -7.73 -14.58 -5.91
N GLY A 379 -7.89 -15.90 -5.79
CA GLY A 379 -9.01 -16.65 -6.37
C GLY A 379 -10.37 -16.28 -5.77
N ARG A 380 -10.40 -15.82 -4.52
CA ARG A 380 -11.60 -15.30 -3.85
C ARG A 380 -12.03 -13.95 -4.43
N LEU A 381 -11.08 -13.12 -4.87
CA LEU A 381 -11.27 -11.72 -5.25
C LEU A 381 -10.94 -11.48 -6.73
N THR A 382 -11.80 -11.95 -7.62
CA THR A 382 -11.59 -11.98 -9.09
C THR A 382 -12.39 -10.92 -9.86
N GLY A 383 -13.28 -10.19 -9.19
CA GLY A 383 -14.09 -9.12 -9.78
C GLY A 383 -13.81 -7.74 -9.20
N VAL A 384 -13.93 -6.69 -10.02
CA VAL A 384 -13.77 -5.27 -9.58
C VAL A 384 -14.75 -4.91 -8.47
N SER A 385 -15.99 -5.42 -8.56
CA SER A 385 -17.03 -5.20 -7.55
C SER A 385 -16.69 -5.78 -6.17
N GLN A 386 -15.71 -6.69 -6.09
CA GLN A 386 -15.26 -7.31 -4.84
C GLN A 386 -14.16 -6.49 -4.15
N MET A 387 -13.62 -5.47 -4.83
CA MET A 387 -12.47 -4.70 -4.36
C MET A 387 -12.90 -3.58 -3.43
N VAL A 388 -13.72 -3.89 -2.42
CA VAL A 388 -14.37 -2.90 -1.56
C VAL A 388 -13.57 -2.58 -0.29
N ASN A 389 -13.76 -1.37 0.24
CA ASN A 389 -13.20 -0.96 1.52
C ASN A 389 -14.25 -1.05 2.65
N PRO A 390 -14.05 -1.85 3.70
CA PRO A 390 -15.04 -2.01 4.76
C PRO A 390 -15.28 -0.74 5.58
N ARG A 391 -14.37 0.25 5.54
CA ARG A 391 -14.52 1.56 6.20
C ARG A 391 -15.34 2.55 5.37
N LEU A 392 -15.45 2.31 4.06
CA LEU A 392 -16.18 3.14 3.10
C LEU A 392 -17.08 2.23 2.24
N PRO A 393 -18.19 1.70 2.80
CA PRO A 393 -19.10 0.83 2.05
C PRO A 393 -19.60 1.50 0.76
N GLY A 394 -19.75 0.72 -0.31
CA GLY A 394 -20.13 1.23 -1.63
C GLY A 394 -18.99 1.87 -2.44
N THR A 395 -17.73 1.69 -2.00
CA THR A 395 -16.56 2.14 -2.74
C THR A 395 -15.76 0.97 -3.31
N ILE A 396 -15.23 1.14 -4.53
CA ILE A 396 -14.13 0.35 -5.07
C ILE A 396 -12.82 1.00 -4.61
N SER A 397 -11.90 0.18 -4.09
CA SER A 397 -10.60 0.56 -3.55
C SER A 397 -9.49 0.17 -4.52
N SER A 398 -8.93 1.16 -5.20
CA SER A 398 -7.81 0.96 -6.15
C SER A 398 -6.62 0.21 -5.52
N THR A 399 -6.30 0.49 -4.26
CA THR A 399 -5.18 -0.16 -3.56
C THR A 399 -5.36 -1.68 -3.47
N SER A 400 -6.59 -2.17 -3.37
CA SER A 400 -6.85 -3.62 -3.38
C SER A 400 -6.63 -4.20 -4.78
N ILE A 401 -6.99 -3.46 -5.82
CA ILE A 401 -6.76 -3.85 -7.23
C ILE A 401 -5.28 -3.86 -7.55
N THR A 402 -4.55 -2.81 -7.21
CA THR A 402 -3.10 -2.70 -7.47
C THR A 402 -2.30 -3.70 -6.66
N SER A 403 -2.69 -3.96 -5.40
CA SER A 403 -2.12 -5.04 -4.60
C SER A 403 -2.43 -6.42 -5.16
N TRP A 404 -3.65 -6.65 -5.66
CA TRP A 404 -4.00 -7.91 -6.32
C TRP A 404 -3.10 -8.14 -7.55
N LEU A 405 -2.94 -7.13 -8.40
CA LEU A 405 -2.07 -7.21 -9.58
C LEU A 405 -0.61 -7.45 -9.18
N LEU A 406 -0.12 -6.76 -8.15
CA LEU A 406 1.23 -6.95 -7.63
C LEU A 406 1.44 -8.38 -7.10
N ALA A 407 0.49 -8.91 -6.34
CA ALA A 407 0.51 -10.28 -5.83
C ALA A 407 0.54 -11.29 -6.99
N TYR A 408 -0.36 -11.13 -7.97
CA TYR A 408 -0.43 -12.00 -9.16
C TYR A 408 0.92 -12.04 -9.88
N TRP A 409 1.50 -10.89 -10.23
CA TRP A 409 2.75 -10.87 -10.98
C TRP A 409 3.95 -11.36 -10.17
N ARG A 410 4.01 -11.09 -8.85
CA ARG A 410 5.05 -11.63 -7.96
C ARG A 410 4.95 -13.15 -7.83
N LEU A 411 3.74 -13.69 -7.66
CA LEU A 411 3.51 -15.14 -7.57
C LEU A 411 3.83 -15.82 -8.90
N ARG A 412 3.42 -15.24 -10.03
CA ARG A 412 3.75 -15.76 -11.36
C ARG A 412 5.27 -15.76 -11.59
N GLY A 413 5.97 -14.72 -11.14
CA GLY A 413 7.43 -14.62 -11.29
C GLY A 413 8.24 -15.65 -10.51
N ILE A 414 7.63 -16.30 -9.50
CA ILE A 414 8.25 -17.42 -8.79
C ILE A 414 7.65 -18.78 -9.22
N GLY A 415 6.85 -18.81 -10.30
CA GLY A 415 6.20 -20.02 -10.79
C GLY A 415 5.04 -20.54 -9.92
N ALA A 416 4.55 -19.74 -8.97
CA ALA A 416 3.52 -20.16 -8.03
C ALA A 416 2.10 -20.18 -8.63
N ILE A 417 1.89 -19.50 -9.75
CA ILE A 417 0.63 -19.51 -10.50
C ILE A 417 0.94 -19.56 -12.00
N SER A 418 0.11 -20.26 -12.77
CA SER A 418 0.22 -20.33 -14.22
C SER A 418 -0.23 -19.03 -14.89
N GLY A 419 0.38 -18.78 -16.05
CA GLY A 419 0.02 -17.69 -16.95
C GLY A 419 -1.35 -17.89 -17.59
#